data_AF-A0AAU9JYV7-F1
#
_entry.id   AF-A0AAU9JYV7-F1
#
_cell.length_a   1.000
_cell.length_b   1.000
_cell.length_c   1.000
_cell.angle_alpha   90.00
_cell.angle_beta   90.00
_cell.angle_gamma   90.00
#
_symmetry.space_group_name_H-M   'P 1'
#
loop_
_entity.id
_entity.type
_entity.pdbx_description
1 polymer ?
#
loop_
_entity_poly.entity_id
_entity_poly.type
_entity_poly.pdbx_seq_one_letter_code
_entity_poly.pdbx_strand_id
1 'polypeptide(L)'
;MGAKHSKSDPLPEQIKNEEPKAVEKVEEQQSKVVTRDIRSQYLTRIGLGQAGEVLRKYQGMTARDFKVPQSLGNQIPPDKEDEKSSMPSNELSEKIASNDYYNLSFIQVKTADDIRRQFLQRMSKEGVWLPPSQRPPKSQSIIIFDWDDTLLCTTYLNSREDAMNITSKVVKSQLKTLEDSIIRLLTLALSLGNTYIITNAMKGWVEYSSGLWIPGVLTMLEQITVISARSEYEHKYPDNYHQWKIEAFMEMTKLFDTGTITNLICLGDSNIEMDAAHHLVQCYQNACIKTIKFRDGPNPEELVKQLELVTDKFEKICTSGKNLTIRLERKPSPR
;
A
#
# COMPACT_ATOMS: atom_id res chain seq x y z
N MET A 1 -39.41 -25.95 -89.14
CA MET A 1 -40.76 -26.08 -88.56
C MET A 1 -40.78 -25.30 -87.24
N GLY A 2 -41.70 -24.34 -87.09
CA GLY A 2 -42.02 -23.59 -85.85
C GLY A 2 -41.06 -22.45 -85.49
N ALA A 3 -41.27 -21.20 -85.91
CA ALA A 3 -42.18 -20.16 -85.36
C ALA A 3 -41.47 -19.28 -84.29
N LYS A 4 -41.06 -18.03 -84.60
CA LYS A 4 -41.82 -16.73 -84.49
C LYS A 4 -41.97 -16.29 -83.01
N HIS A 5 -41.56 -15.11 -82.50
CA HIS A 5 -41.74 -13.67 -82.86
C HIS A 5 -40.74 -12.82 -82.00
N SER A 6 -40.02 -11.76 -82.43
CA SER A 6 -40.35 -10.39 -82.93
C SER A 6 -41.23 -9.55 -81.99
N LYS A 7 -40.72 -8.53 -81.27
CA LYS A 7 -40.64 -7.06 -81.59
C LYS A 7 -40.37 -6.32 -80.24
N SER A 8 -39.82 -5.12 -80.06
CA SER A 8 -39.51 -3.94 -80.91
C SER A 8 -38.68 -2.89 -80.12
N ASP A 9 -37.81 -2.18 -80.86
CA ASP A 9 -36.92 -1.00 -80.65
C ASP A 9 -37.58 0.29 -80.05
N PRO A 10 -36.87 1.40 -79.65
CA PRO A 10 -35.70 2.03 -80.33
C PRO A 10 -34.60 2.80 -79.52
N LEU A 11 -33.52 3.13 -80.28
CA LEU A 11 -32.34 4.02 -80.11
C LEU A 11 -32.68 5.53 -79.88
N PRO A 12 -31.71 6.48 -79.86
CA PRO A 12 -30.38 6.62 -79.20
C PRO A 12 -30.24 7.98 -78.43
N GLU A 13 -29.12 8.26 -77.74
CA GLU A 13 -28.36 9.55 -77.77
C GLU A 13 -27.48 9.87 -76.54
N GLN A 14 -26.22 10.23 -76.87
CA GLN A 14 -25.40 11.34 -76.36
C GLN A 14 -24.91 11.41 -74.89
N ILE A 15 -23.64 11.02 -74.75
CA ILE A 15 -22.50 11.75 -74.13
C ILE A 15 -22.85 12.87 -73.13
N LYS A 16 -22.55 12.64 -71.85
CA LYS A 16 -22.05 13.68 -70.93
C LYS A 16 -20.85 13.15 -70.15
N ASN A 17 -19.74 13.88 -70.27
CA ASN A 17 -18.56 13.78 -69.42
C ASN A 17 -18.93 14.21 -68.00
N GLU A 18 -18.73 13.34 -67.01
CA GLU A 18 -18.59 13.73 -65.61
C GLU A 18 -17.32 13.09 -65.02
N GLU A 19 -16.63 13.91 -64.25
CA GLU A 19 -15.28 13.78 -63.71
C GLU A 19 -15.08 12.54 -62.81
N PRO A 20 -13.83 12.08 -62.62
CA PRO A 20 -13.53 10.93 -61.78
C PRO A 20 -13.85 11.21 -60.31
N LYS A 21 -14.78 10.42 -59.75
CA LYS A 21 -15.08 10.36 -58.32
C LYS A 21 -13.80 10.14 -57.52
N ALA A 22 -13.57 11.05 -56.58
CA ALA A 22 -12.55 10.93 -55.56
C ALA A 22 -12.72 9.60 -54.81
N VAL A 23 -11.61 8.85 -54.72
CA VAL A 23 -11.46 7.69 -53.87
C VAL A 23 -11.58 8.18 -52.42
N GLU A 24 -12.73 7.96 -51.79
CA GLU A 24 -12.89 8.11 -50.35
C GLU A 24 -11.97 7.11 -49.66
N LYS A 25 -10.92 7.65 -49.03
CA LYS A 25 -10.12 6.91 -48.04
C LYS A 25 -11.07 6.49 -46.93
N VAL A 26 -11.31 5.19 -46.82
CA VAL A 26 -11.83 4.57 -45.61
C VAL A 26 -10.73 4.72 -44.55
N GLU A 27 -10.78 5.82 -43.80
CA GLU A 27 -10.09 5.88 -42.50
C GLU A 27 -10.89 4.99 -41.55
N GLU A 28 -10.35 3.80 -41.27
CA GLU A 28 -10.69 3.03 -40.09
C GLU A 28 -10.52 3.94 -38.87
N GLN A 29 -11.63 4.49 -38.38
CA GLN A 29 -11.71 5.00 -37.02
C GLN A 29 -11.66 3.80 -36.07
N GLN A 30 -10.45 3.29 -35.83
CA GLN A 30 -10.16 2.59 -34.59
C GLN A 30 -10.41 3.59 -33.47
N SER A 31 -11.53 3.40 -32.77
CA SER A 31 -11.81 4.03 -31.49
C SER A 31 -10.69 3.64 -30.52
N LYS A 32 -9.61 4.42 -30.50
CA LYS A 32 -8.68 4.43 -29.39
C LYS A 32 -9.47 4.84 -28.17
N VAL A 33 -9.84 3.86 -27.35
CA VAL A 33 -10.20 4.08 -25.96
C VAL A 33 -9.02 4.83 -25.36
N VAL A 34 -9.13 6.15 -25.28
CA VAL A 34 -8.20 6.97 -24.50
C VAL A 34 -8.53 6.61 -23.06
N THR A 35 -7.85 5.62 -22.51
CA THR A 35 -7.79 5.41 -21.07
C THR A 35 -7.20 6.68 -20.48
N ARG A 36 -8.10 7.57 -20.04
CA ARG A 36 -7.77 8.82 -19.35
C ARG A 36 -7.36 8.46 -17.92
N ASP A 37 -6.24 7.75 -17.80
CA ASP A 37 -5.65 7.42 -16.51
C ASP A 37 -5.29 8.71 -15.78
N ILE A 38 -6.01 8.97 -14.70
CA ILE A 38 -5.89 10.17 -13.86
C ILE A 38 -4.51 10.24 -13.23
N ARG A 39 -3.92 9.06 -12.95
CA ARG A 39 -2.55 8.94 -12.48
C ARG A 39 -1.59 9.46 -13.56
N SER A 40 -1.75 9.04 -14.81
CA SER A 40 -1.01 9.58 -15.95
C SER A 40 -1.23 11.09 -16.18
N GLN A 41 -2.44 11.60 -15.93
CA GLN A 41 -2.72 13.04 -16.01
C GLN A 41 -2.06 13.84 -14.87
N TYR A 42 -2.02 13.29 -13.65
CA TYR A 42 -1.25 13.88 -12.55
C TYR A 42 0.24 13.98 -12.92
N LEU A 43 0.82 12.89 -13.45
CA LEU A 43 2.20 12.88 -13.94
C LEU A 43 2.44 13.95 -15.00
N THR A 44 1.48 14.13 -15.91
CA THR A 44 1.54 15.18 -16.93
C THR A 44 1.49 16.58 -16.33
N ARG A 45 0.61 16.83 -15.34
CA ARG A 45 0.49 18.13 -14.66
C ARG A 45 1.73 18.49 -13.84
N ILE A 46 2.37 17.51 -13.20
CA ILE A 46 3.65 17.68 -12.51
C ILE A 46 4.75 18.03 -13.51
N GLY A 47 4.85 17.29 -14.63
CA GLY A 47 5.83 17.56 -15.69
C GLY A 47 5.67 18.94 -16.35
N LEU A 48 4.45 19.50 -16.34
CA LEU A 48 4.13 20.84 -16.84
C LEU A 48 4.19 21.94 -15.76
N GLY A 49 4.48 21.62 -14.50
CA GLY A 49 4.53 22.59 -13.40
C GLY A 49 3.18 23.19 -13.00
N GLN A 50 2.06 22.58 -13.40
CA GLN A 50 0.69 23.11 -13.26
C GLN A 50 -0.08 22.57 -12.03
N ALA A 51 0.62 21.98 -11.08
CA ALA A 51 0.06 21.60 -9.78
C ALA A 51 -0.48 22.87 -9.06
N GLY A 52 -1.81 22.96 -8.87
CA GLY A 52 -2.52 24.15 -8.37
C GLY A 52 -2.12 24.63 -6.95
N GLU A 53 -2.75 25.71 -6.47
CA GLU A 53 -2.38 26.45 -5.23
C GLU A 53 -2.14 25.58 -3.98
N VAL A 54 -2.81 24.44 -3.85
CA VAL A 54 -2.65 23.49 -2.71
C VAL A 54 -1.27 22.81 -2.71
N LEU A 55 -0.56 22.77 -3.84
CA LEU A 55 0.71 22.05 -4.03
C LEU A 55 1.96 22.94 -3.97
N ARG A 56 1.80 24.27 -3.80
CA ARG A 56 2.93 25.20 -3.64
C ARG A 56 3.82 24.92 -2.42
N LYS A 57 3.31 24.21 -1.41
CA LYS A 57 4.05 23.81 -0.20
C LYS A 57 5.02 22.63 -0.43
N TYR A 58 4.97 21.96 -1.59
CA TYR A 58 5.66 20.67 -1.81
C TYR A 58 6.49 20.57 -3.11
N GLN A 59 6.83 21.68 -3.77
CA GLN A 59 7.62 21.68 -5.02
C GLN A 59 9.15 21.63 -4.77
N GLY A 60 9.86 20.77 -5.51
CA GLY A 60 11.31 20.90 -5.70
C GLY A 60 12.09 19.64 -6.13
N MET A 61 11.89 19.08 -7.34
CA MET A 61 12.85 18.14 -7.99
C MET A 61 12.73 18.20 -9.54
N THR A 62 13.86 18.15 -10.27
CA THR A 62 13.97 18.37 -11.73
C THR A 62 14.47 17.14 -12.51
N ALA A 63 14.18 17.09 -13.82
CA ALA A 63 14.20 15.90 -14.70
C ALA A 63 15.48 15.65 -15.53
N ARG A 64 16.71 15.82 -15.00
CA ARG A 64 17.91 15.92 -15.89
C ARG A 64 18.98 14.84 -15.95
N ASP A 65 18.91 13.71 -15.24
CA ASP A 65 20.08 12.79 -15.21
C ASP A 65 19.80 11.32 -15.60
N PHE A 66 19.15 11.08 -16.75
CA PHE A 66 19.00 9.72 -17.29
C PHE A 66 20.02 9.41 -18.41
N LYS A 67 21.04 8.61 -18.09
CA LYS A 67 21.77 7.74 -19.03
C LYS A 67 21.99 6.35 -18.41
N VAL A 68 21.92 5.32 -19.25
CA VAL A 68 22.02 3.85 -18.99
C VAL A 68 23.38 3.36 -19.55
N PRO A 69 23.97 2.19 -19.19
CA PRO A 69 24.23 1.47 -17.93
C PRO A 69 25.75 1.13 -17.73
N GLN A 70 26.15 0.55 -16.59
CA GLN A 70 26.94 -0.71 -16.51
C GLN A 70 27.25 -1.13 -15.06
N SER A 71 27.07 -2.42 -14.79
CA SER A 71 27.22 -3.15 -13.52
C SER A 71 28.67 -3.37 -13.09
N LEU A 72 28.95 -3.43 -11.78
CA LEU A 72 29.75 -4.49 -11.11
C LEU A 72 30.03 -4.18 -9.61
N GLY A 73 29.68 -5.15 -8.74
CA GLY A 73 30.67 -5.77 -7.82
C GLY A 73 30.89 -5.22 -6.40
N ASN A 74 30.26 -5.88 -5.42
CA ASN A 74 30.83 -6.53 -4.23
C ASN A 74 31.43 -5.76 -3.00
N GLN A 75 30.84 -6.13 -1.83
CA GLN A 75 31.45 -6.63 -0.58
C GLN A 75 31.68 -5.69 0.65
N ILE A 76 31.00 -6.10 1.74
CA ILE A 76 31.12 -5.81 3.20
C ILE A 76 32.19 -6.79 3.76
N PRO A 77 33.03 -6.53 4.82
CA PRO A 77 32.68 -6.71 6.25
C PRO A 77 33.64 -5.99 7.28
N PRO A 78 33.76 -6.39 8.58
CA PRO A 78 32.79 -6.21 9.68
C PRO A 78 33.43 -5.74 11.03
N ASP A 79 32.56 -5.57 12.04
CA ASP A 79 32.66 -5.78 13.52
C ASP A 79 33.82 -5.24 14.39
N LYS A 80 33.46 -4.74 15.59
CA LYS A 80 33.81 -5.36 16.90
C LYS A 80 33.20 -4.70 18.14
N GLU A 81 33.02 -5.56 19.14
CA GLU A 81 32.40 -5.47 20.48
C GLU A 81 33.20 -4.63 21.51
N ASP A 82 32.59 -4.13 22.60
CA ASP A 82 32.61 -4.81 23.93
C ASP A 82 32.10 -3.98 25.14
N GLU A 83 31.64 -4.74 26.16
CA GLU A 83 31.67 -4.53 27.64
C GLU A 83 30.52 -3.93 28.52
N LYS A 84 29.86 -4.91 29.20
CA LYS A 84 29.20 -5.12 30.52
C LYS A 84 29.09 -4.05 31.65
N SER A 85 27.96 -4.11 32.38
CA SER A 85 27.89 -4.12 33.88
C SER A 85 26.59 -4.82 34.41
N SER A 86 26.57 -5.19 35.70
CA SER A 86 25.84 -6.33 36.34
C SER A 86 24.60 -5.97 37.20
N MET A 87 23.61 -6.88 37.32
CA MET A 87 22.61 -7.09 38.43
C MET A 87 21.68 -8.32 38.12
N PRO A 88 20.83 -8.81 39.07
CA PRO A 88 20.86 -10.13 39.71
C PRO A 88 20.32 -11.36 38.89
N SER A 89 20.57 -12.57 39.41
CA SER A 89 20.50 -13.88 38.76
C SER A 89 19.12 -14.32 38.23
N ASN A 90 19.03 -14.45 36.90
CA ASN A 90 17.92 -15.02 36.10
C ASN A 90 18.09 -16.54 35.83
N GLU A 91 18.72 -17.26 36.75
CA GLU A 91 19.24 -18.60 36.49
C GLU A 91 18.20 -19.68 36.78
N LEU A 92 17.73 -20.35 35.73
CA LEU A 92 17.06 -21.65 35.83
C LEU A 92 18.07 -22.72 35.37
N SER A 93 18.48 -23.59 36.29
CA SER A 93 19.42 -24.68 36.02
C SER A 93 18.67 -25.92 35.52
N GLU A 94 18.93 -26.36 34.29
CA GLU A 94 18.56 -27.70 33.82
C GLU A 94 19.79 -28.62 33.79
N LYS A 95 19.67 -29.78 34.42
CA LYS A 95 20.72 -30.81 34.47
C LYS A 95 20.68 -31.63 33.19
N ILE A 96 21.79 -31.64 32.45
CA ILE A 96 21.89 -32.37 31.16
C ILE A 96 22.48 -33.76 31.37
N ALA A 97 23.49 -33.90 32.24
CA ALA A 97 24.07 -35.19 32.61
C ALA A 97 24.91 -35.07 33.90
N SER A 98 25.07 -36.18 34.62
CA SER A 98 25.93 -36.31 35.78
C SER A 98 26.70 -37.64 35.75
N ASN A 99 27.94 -37.62 36.23
CA ASN A 99 28.70 -38.82 36.59
C ASN A 99 29.17 -38.70 38.06
N ASP A 100 29.70 -39.78 38.64
CA ASP A 100 30.19 -39.94 40.02
C ASP A 100 31.11 -38.81 40.53
N TYR A 101 31.70 -38.01 39.63
CA TYR A 101 32.61 -36.91 39.97
C TYR A 101 32.16 -35.50 39.53
N TYR A 102 31.23 -35.34 38.58
CA TYR A 102 30.90 -34.01 38.02
C TYR A 102 29.43 -33.89 37.57
N ASN A 103 28.83 -32.70 37.75
CA ASN A 103 27.52 -32.33 37.21
C ASN A 103 27.69 -31.34 36.06
N LEU A 104 27.01 -31.59 34.93
CA LEU A 104 26.92 -30.65 33.81
C LEU A 104 25.54 -29.96 33.82
N SER A 105 25.52 -28.66 34.12
CA SER A 105 24.33 -27.81 34.02
C SER A 105 24.62 -26.61 33.13
N PHE A 106 23.74 -26.33 32.19
CA PHE A 106 23.75 -25.05 31.48
C PHE A 106 22.95 -24.03 32.28
N ILE A 107 23.53 -22.85 32.48
CA ILE A 107 22.83 -21.68 33.00
C ILE A 107 22.42 -20.86 31.78
N GLN A 108 21.13 -20.89 31.43
CA GLN A 108 20.59 -20.01 30.39
C GLN A 108 20.10 -18.72 31.06
N VAL A 109 20.92 -17.67 31.04
CA VAL A 109 20.49 -16.33 31.47
C VAL A 109 19.53 -15.80 30.42
N LYS A 110 18.22 -15.84 30.70
CA LYS A 110 17.22 -15.18 29.87
C LYS A 110 17.37 -13.67 30.01
N THR A 111 17.38 -12.96 28.89
CA THR A 111 17.37 -11.49 28.92
C THR A 111 16.03 -11.00 29.51
N ALA A 112 16.00 -9.77 30.04
CA ALA A 112 14.75 -9.17 30.50
C ALA A 112 13.68 -9.13 29.38
N ASP A 113 14.13 -9.02 28.13
CA ASP A 113 13.28 -9.06 26.95
C ASP A 113 12.71 -10.46 26.64
N ASP A 114 13.50 -11.52 26.84
CA ASP A 114 13.01 -12.90 26.68
C ASP A 114 11.91 -13.22 27.70
N ILE A 115 12.08 -12.74 28.93
CA ILE A 115 11.09 -12.90 30.00
C ILE A 115 9.82 -12.12 29.65
N ARG A 116 9.96 -10.87 29.21
CA ARG A 116 8.83 -10.02 28.81
C ARG A 116 8.08 -10.61 27.63
N ARG A 117 8.76 -11.20 26.64
CA ARG A 117 8.12 -11.87 25.50
C ARG A 117 7.39 -13.13 25.90
N GLN A 118 8.01 -13.99 26.70
CA GLN A 118 7.35 -15.21 27.19
C GLN A 118 6.10 -14.84 27.99
N PHE A 119 6.18 -13.77 28.79
CA PHE A 119 5.03 -13.20 29.49
C PHE A 119 3.94 -12.72 28.52
N LEU A 120 4.25 -11.86 27.55
CA LEU A 120 3.27 -11.34 26.59
C LEU A 120 2.65 -12.45 25.72
N GLN A 121 3.45 -13.43 25.29
CA GLN A 121 2.97 -14.59 24.55
C GLN A 121 2.04 -15.46 25.39
N ARG A 122 2.37 -15.67 26.67
CA ARG A 122 1.53 -16.42 27.61
C ARG A 122 0.20 -15.71 27.87
N MET A 123 0.24 -14.42 28.18
CA MET A 123 -0.95 -13.59 28.39
C MET A 123 -1.85 -13.58 27.14
N SER A 124 -1.24 -13.48 25.95
CA SER A 124 -1.99 -13.54 24.70
C SER A 124 -2.57 -14.93 24.43
N LYS A 125 -1.89 -16.02 24.78
CA LYS A 125 -2.41 -17.41 24.71
C LYS A 125 -3.60 -17.61 25.64
N GLU A 126 -3.54 -17.01 26.83
CA GLU A 126 -4.60 -17.08 27.84
C GLU A 126 -5.76 -16.10 27.56
N GLY A 127 -5.68 -15.30 26.49
CA GLY A 127 -6.72 -14.35 26.11
C GLY A 127 -6.92 -13.21 27.11
N VAL A 128 -5.94 -13.00 28.00
CA VAL A 128 -6.02 -12.05 29.09
C VAL A 128 -5.76 -10.64 28.56
N TRP A 129 -6.69 -9.73 28.84
CA TRP A 129 -6.54 -8.31 28.55
C TRP A 129 -5.40 -7.72 29.39
N LEU A 130 -4.38 -7.14 28.73
CA LEU A 130 -3.27 -6.51 29.44
C LEU A 130 -3.72 -5.15 30.03
N PRO A 131 -3.49 -4.91 31.33
CA PRO A 131 -3.71 -3.60 31.92
C PRO A 131 -2.85 -2.55 31.19
N PRO A 132 -3.29 -1.27 31.13
CA PRO A 132 -2.62 -0.23 30.34
C PRO A 132 -1.13 -0.06 30.64
N SER A 133 -0.69 -0.35 31.86
CA SER A 133 0.71 -0.30 32.30
C SER A 133 1.60 -1.44 31.76
N GLN A 134 1.00 -2.52 31.25
CA GLN A 134 1.69 -3.68 30.69
C GLN A 134 1.56 -3.77 29.16
N ARG A 135 0.81 -2.85 28.55
CA ARG A 135 0.80 -2.69 27.09
C ARG A 135 2.12 -2.08 26.65
N PRO A 136 2.66 -2.45 25.47
CA PRO A 136 3.77 -1.70 24.91
C PRO A 136 3.40 -0.21 24.82
N PRO A 137 4.29 0.71 25.22
CA PRO A 137 4.09 2.13 25.00
C PRO A 137 3.67 2.42 23.56
N LYS A 138 2.78 3.39 23.36
CA LYS A 138 2.28 3.80 22.04
C LYS A 138 3.42 4.08 21.04
N SER A 139 4.52 4.64 21.52
CA SER A 139 5.74 4.93 20.73
C SER A 139 6.47 3.70 20.20
N GLN A 140 6.13 2.49 20.67
CA GLN A 140 6.75 1.22 20.24
C GLN A 140 5.97 0.50 19.13
N SER A 141 4.89 1.11 18.61
CA SER A 141 4.11 0.56 17.51
C SER A 141 4.34 1.36 16.23
N ILE A 142 4.66 0.66 15.14
CA ILE A 142 4.69 1.21 13.78
C ILE A 142 3.44 0.71 13.07
N ILE A 143 2.65 1.63 12.52
CA ILE A 143 1.43 1.35 11.76
C ILE A 143 1.63 1.89 10.34
N ILE A 144 1.55 1.01 9.35
CA ILE A 144 1.78 1.34 7.95
C ILE A 144 0.52 1.04 7.15
N PHE A 145 0.08 2.02 6.37
CA PHE A 145 -1.02 1.89 5.43
C PHE A 145 -0.50 2.01 3.99
N ASP A 146 -1.03 1.20 3.08
CA ASP A 146 -1.07 1.57 1.67
C ASP A 146 -2.19 2.59 1.39
N TRP A 147 -2.14 3.23 0.23
CA TRP A 147 -3.12 4.22 -0.20
C TRP A 147 -4.11 3.69 -1.25
N ASP A 148 -3.59 3.37 -2.44
CA ASP A 148 -4.37 2.92 -3.58
C ASP A 148 -5.08 1.60 -3.24
N ASP A 149 -6.38 1.51 -3.52
CA ASP A 149 -7.31 0.40 -3.18
C ASP A 149 -7.35 -0.07 -1.71
N THR A 150 -6.65 0.63 -0.82
CA THR A 150 -6.58 0.33 0.62
C THR A 150 -7.28 1.38 1.48
N LEU A 151 -6.91 2.66 1.32
CA LEU A 151 -7.60 3.78 1.97
C LEU A 151 -8.55 4.45 0.98
N LEU A 152 -8.17 4.50 -0.30
CA LEU A 152 -8.95 5.09 -1.37
C LEU A 152 -9.20 4.05 -2.46
N CYS A 153 -10.43 3.92 -2.93
CA CYS A 153 -10.81 2.99 -4.02
C CYS A 153 -10.39 3.49 -5.41
N THR A 154 -9.10 3.67 -5.62
CA THR A 154 -8.52 4.30 -6.81
C THR A 154 -8.80 3.53 -8.10
N THR A 155 -8.83 2.20 -8.09
CA THR A 155 -9.19 1.42 -9.28
C THR A 155 -10.63 1.70 -9.70
N TYR A 156 -11.56 1.70 -8.75
CA TYR A 156 -12.95 2.09 -9.00
C TYR A 156 -13.03 3.52 -9.54
N LEU A 157 -12.39 4.48 -8.87
CA LEU A 157 -12.45 5.89 -9.25
C LEU A 157 -11.86 6.15 -10.63
N ASN A 158 -10.71 5.55 -10.96
CA ASN A 158 -10.07 5.70 -12.26
C ASN A 158 -10.86 5.05 -13.40
N SER A 159 -11.68 4.04 -13.12
CA SER A 159 -12.57 3.43 -14.12
C SER A 159 -13.77 4.30 -14.49
N ARG A 160 -14.06 5.36 -13.73
CA ARG A 160 -15.21 6.23 -13.99
C ARG A 160 -14.88 7.30 -15.02
N GLU A 161 -15.80 7.54 -15.93
CA GLU A 161 -15.66 8.62 -16.92
C GLU A 161 -15.72 10.02 -16.30
N ASP A 162 -16.47 10.17 -15.20
CA ASP A 162 -16.69 11.45 -14.51
C ASP A 162 -15.70 11.71 -13.36
N ALA A 163 -14.64 10.91 -13.23
CA ALA A 163 -13.76 10.91 -12.06
C ALA A 163 -13.10 12.27 -11.75
N MET A 164 -12.83 13.10 -12.76
CA MET A 164 -12.29 14.46 -12.59
C MET A 164 -13.30 15.47 -12.03
N ASN A 165 -14.59 15.22 -12.22
CA ASN A 165 -15.66 16.09 -11.77
C ASN A 165 -16.92 15.26 -11.53
N ILE A 166 -16.89 14.49 -10.44
CA ILE A 166 -18.03 13.66 -10.04
C ILE A 166 -19.18 14.59 -9.70
N THR A 167 -20.24 14.58 -10.49
CA THR A 167 -21.45 15.41 -10.25
C THR A 167 -22.56 14.62 -9.57
N SER A 168 -22.54 13.29 -9.70
CA SER A 168 -23.54 12.40 -9.10
C SER A 168 -23.59 12.55 -7.58
N LYS A 169 -24.76 12.95 -7.07
CA LYS A 169 -25.00 13.09 -5.62
C LYS A 169 -24.82 11.78 -4.87
N VAL A 170 -25.20 10.66 -5.49
CA VAL A 170 -25.07 9.32 -4.89
C VAL A 170 -23.60 8.99 -4.66
N VAL A 171 -22.77 9.19 -5.69
CA VAL A 171 -21.33 8.90 -5.61
C VAL A 171 -20.63 9.86 -4.64
N LYS A 172 -20.99 11.15 -4.66
CA LYS A 172 -20.50 12.11 -3.65
C LYS A 172 -20.84 11.67 -2.23
N SER A 173 -22.06 11.19 -1.99
CA SER A 173 -22.47 10.69 -0.68
C SER A 173 -21.67 9.45 -0.28
N GLN A 174 -21.45 8.51 -1.21
CA GLN A 174 -20.62 7.32 -0.96
C GLN A 174 -19.18 7.71 -0.62
N LEU A 175 -18.59 8.67 -1.34
CA LEU A 175 -17.24 9.17 -1.07
C LEU A 175 -17.16 9.92 0.25
N LYS A 176 -18.21 10.63 0.65
CA LYS A 176 -18.28 11.26 1.96
C LYS A 176 -18.30 10.23 3.09
N THR A 177 -19.10 9.17 2.95
CA THR A 177 -19.09 8.06 3.92
C THR A 177 -17.73 7.36 3.97
N LEU A 178 -17.08 7.17 2.82
CA LEU A 178 -15.73 6.64 2.74
C LEU A 178 -14.72 7.55 3.46
N GLU A 179 -14.74 8.85 3.19
CA GLU A 179 -13.93 9.85 3.87
C GLU A 179 -14.09 9.77 5.40
N ASP A 180 -15.32 9.72 5.89
CA ASP A 180 -15.58 9.64 7.33
C ASP A 180 -15.02 8.35 7.93
N SER A 181 -15.09 7.21 7.22
CA SER A 181 -14.51 5.93 7.66
C SER A 181 -12.99 5.95 7.68
N ILE A 182 -12.34 6.57 6.68
CA ILE A 182 -10.89 6.76 6.64
C ILE A 182 -10.43 7.62 7.82
N ILE A 183 -11.10 8.76 8.05
CA ILE A 183 -10.76 9.69 9.15
C ILE A 183 -10.84 8.96 10.49
N ARG A 184 -11.89 8.16 10.73
CA ARG A 184 -12.03 7.38 11.97
C ARG A 184 -10.87 6.40 12.17
N LEU A 185 -10.51 5.64 11.13
CA LEU A 185 -9.42 4.66 11.23
C LEU A 185 -8.06 5.32 11.43
N LEU A 186 -7.75 6.37 10.66
CA LEU A 186 -6.48 7.09 10.76
C LEU A 186 -6.34 7.81 12.11
N THR A 187 -7.41 8.41 12.62
CA THR A 187 -7.43 9.02 13.97
C THR A 187 -7.13 7.98 15.04
N LEU A 188 -7.77 6.80 14.95
CA LEU A 188 -7.51 5.71 15.87
C LEU A 188 -6.06 5.22 15.76
N ALA A 189 -5.53 5.07 14.56
CA ALA A 189 -4.14 4.68 14.34
C ALA A 189 -3.13 5.66 14.95
N LEU A 190 -3.28 6.96 14.70
CA LEU A 190 -2.46 8.00 15.31
C LEU A 190 -2.49 7.97 16.85
N SER A 191 -3.63 7.58 17.43
CA SER A 191 -3.76 7.46 18.88
C SER A 191 -3.07 6.22 19.49
N LEU A 192 -2.75 5.21 18.64
CA LEU A 192 -2.23 3.90 19.04
C LEU A 192 -0.74 3.71 18.70
N GLY A 193 -0.21 4.41 17.70
CA GLY A 193 1.20 4.30 17.33
C GLY A 193 1.67 5.26 16.24
N ASN A 194 2.95 5.15 15.89
CA ASN A 194 3.56 5.94 14.82
C ASN A 194 2.97 5.50 13.48
N THR A 195 2.23 6.39 12.83
CA THR A 195 1.42 6.06 11.65
C THR A 195 2.04 6.62 10.38
N TYR A 196 2.11 5.77 9.34
CA TYR A 196 2.74 6.06 8.06
C TYR A 196 1.84 5.62 6.91
N ILE A 197 1.95 6.32 5.78
CA ILE A 197 1.41 5.87 4.50
C ILE A 197 2.59 5.59 3.58
N ILE A 198 2.70 4.38 3.04
CA ILE A 198 3.75 4.01 2.08
C ILE A 198 3.09 3.50 0.80
N THR A 199 3.27 4.24 -0.29
CA THR A 199 2.62 3.96 -1.58
C THR A 199 3.63 3.82 -2.72
N ASN A 200 3.31 2.97 -3.70
CA ASN A 200 4.03 2.90 -4.99
C ASN A 200 3.59 4.00 -5.98
N ALA A 201 2.70 4.90 -5.58
CA ALA A 201 2.42 6.11 -6.34
C ALA A 201 3.54 7.12 -6.25
N MET A 202 3.59 8.04 -7.21
CA MET A 202 4.54 9.15 -7.19
C MET A 202 4.23 10.11 -6.04
N LYS A 203 5.26 10.74 -5.50
CA LYS A 203 5.13 11.78 -4.47
C LYS A 203 4.08 12.83 -4.88
N GLY A 204 3.23 13.23 -3.93
CA GLY A 204 2.11 14.15 -4.12
C GLY A 204 0.81 13.53 -4.62
N TRP A 205 0.81 12.25 -5.03
CA TRP A 205 -0.41 11.56 -5.47
C TRP A 205 -1.45 11.40 -4.35
N VAL A 206 -1.01 11.11 -3.13
CA VAL A 206 -1.90 10.88 -1.98
C VAL A 206 -2.70 12.16 -1.67
N GLU A 207 -2.01 13.29 -1.60
CA GLU A 207 -2.59 14.61 -1.34
C GLU A 207 -3.46 15.06 -2.51
N TYR A 208 -3.00 14.87 -3.75
CA TYR A 208 -3.76 15.23 -4.95
C TYR A 208 -5.07 14.44 -5.06
N SER A 209 -5.00 13.11 -4.91
CA SER A 209 -6.17 12.23 -4.99
C SER A 209 -7.12 12.46 -3.81
N SER A 210 -6.58 12.73 -2.61
CA SER A 210 -7.40 13.13 -1.46
C SER A 210 -8.15 14.43 -1.75
N GLY A 211 -7.47 15.49 -2.21
CA GLY A 211 -8.13 16.75 -2.52
C GLY A 211 -9.21 16.66 -3.60
N LEU A 212 -9.07 15.71 -4.53
CA LEU A 212 -10.04 15.48 -5.59
C LEU A 212 -11.30 14.74 -5.12
N TRP A 213 -11.15 13.70 -4.30
CA TRP A 213 -12.24 12.76 -4.01
C TRP A 213 -12.68 12.72 -2.54
N ILE A 214 -11.78 12.99 -1.60
CA ILE A 214 -11.99 12.89 -0.15
C ILE A 214 -11.22 14.01 0.59
N PRO A 215 -11.53 15.30 0.33
CA PRO A 215 -10.74 16.44 0.78
C PRO A 215 -10.66 16.59 2.30
N GLY A 216 -11.62 16.03 3.06
CA GLY A 216 -11.60 16.02 4.51
C GLY A 216 -10.46 15.19 5.12
N VAL A 217 -9.80 14.32 4.34
CA VAL A 217 -8.63 13.56 4.79
C VAL A 217 -7.35 14.40 4.77
N LEU A 218 -7.29 15.51 4.02
CA LEU A 218 -6.09 16.34 3.87
C LEU A 218 -5.51 16.81 5.22
N THR A 219 -6.36 17.21 6.17
CA THR A 219 -5.91 17.65 7.50
C THR A 219 -5.28 16.52 8.32
N MET A 220 -5.68 15.26 8.07
CA MET A 220 -5.08 14.10 8.71
C MET A 220 -3.71 13.78 8.10
N LEU A 221 -3.56 13.97 6.79
CA LEU A 221 -2.29 13.75 6.08
C LEU A 221 -1.18 14.69 6.57
N GLU A 222 -1.51 15.86 7.14
CA GLU A 222 -0.51 16.74 7.75
C GLU A 222 0.17 16.13 9.00
N GLN A 223 -0.50 15.19 9.67
CA GLN A 223 -0.01 14.50 10.86
C GLN A 223 0.63 13.14 10.54
N ILE A 224 0.49 12.66 9.31
CA ILE A 224 0.95 11.33 8.88
C ILE A 224 2.10 11.51 7.89
N THR A 225 3.20 10.80 8.11
CA THR A 225 4.30 10.81 7.14
C THR A 225 3.92 9.95 5.93
N VAL A 226 3.85 10.58 4.76
CA VAL A 226 3.58 9.92 3.47
C VAL A 226 4.89 9.68 2.73
N ILE A 227 5.15 8.43 2.37
CA ILE A 227 6.36 7.98 1.66
C ILE A 227 5.95 7.43 0.30
N SER A 228 6.56 7.97 -0.75
CA SER A 228 6.43 7.47 -2.11
C SER A 228 7.58 6.52 -2.41
N ALA A 229 7.34 5.22 -2.31
CA ALA A 229 8.32 4.18 -2.63
C ALA A 229 8.84 4.33 -4.07
N ARG A 230 7.94 4.66 -5.01
CA ARG A 230 8.32 4.91 -6.40
C ARG A 230 9.30 6.07 -6.53
N SER A 231 8.98 7.24 -5.98
CA SER A 231 9.85 8.42 -6.11
C SER A 231 11.23 8.19 -5.50
N GLU A 232 11.31 7.44 -4.39
CA GLU A 232 12.57 7.18 -3.70
C GLU A 232 13.40 6.05 -4.32
N TYR A 233 12.78 5.07 -4.99
CA TYR A 233 13.47 3.83 -5.38
C TYR A 233 13.35 3.41 -6.85
N GLU A 234 12.49 4.04 -7.66
CA GLU A 234 12.35 3.73 -9.10
C GLU A 234 13.67 3.87 -9.86
N HIS A 235 14.47 4.87 -9.51
CA HIS A 235 15.78 5.09 -10.12
C HIS A 235 16.81 3.99 -9.78
N LYS A 236 16.68 3.34 -8.61
CA LYS A 236 17.58 2.24 -8.18
C LYS A 236 17.12 0.88 -8.71
N TYR A 237 15.81 0.71 -8.84
CA TYR A 237 15.19 -0.57 -9.21
C TYR A 237 14.15 -0.40 -10.33
N PRO A 238 14.54 -0.03 -11.56
CA PRO A 238 13.57 0.25 -12.64
C PRO A 238 12.56 -0.89 -12.84
N ASP A 239 11.28 -0.51 -13.03
CA ASP A 239 10.13 -1.42 -13.23
C ASP A 239 9.88 -2.46 -12.11
N ASN A 240 10.64 -2.42 -11.02
CA ASN A 240 10.49 -3.36 -9.91
C ASN A 240 9.77 -2.69 -8.72
N TYR A 241 8.47 -2.46 -8.91
CA TYR A 241 7.60 -1.85 -7.89
C TYR A 241 7.51 -2.66 -6.59
N HIS A 242 7.81 -3.96 -6.65
CA HIS A 242 7.92 -4.79 -5.46
C HIS A 242 9.12 -4.37 -4.61
N GLN A 243 10.29 -4.24 -5.25
CA GLN A 243 11.52 -3.81 -4.58
C GLN A 243 11.41 -2.38 -4.04
N TRP A 244 10.73 -1.46 -4.75
CA TRP A 244 10.52 -0.11 -4.24
C TRP A 244 9.88 -0.11 -2.86
N LYS A 245 8.85 -0.95 -2.68
CA LYS A 245 8.09 -1.01 -1.44
C LYS A 245 8.89 -1.69 -0.34
N ILE A 246 9.65 -2.76 -0.65
CA ILE A 246 10.59 -3.37 0.31
C ILE A 246 11.57 -2.31 0.82
N GLU A 247 12.23 -1.58 -0.07
CA GLU A 247 13.25 -0.60 0.30
C GLU A 247 12.68 0.57 1.10
N ALA A 248 11.49 1.06 0.71
CA ALA A 248 10.78 2.09 1.47
C ALA A 248 10.41 1.63 2.89
N PHE A 249 10.03 0.37 3.05
CA PHE A 249 9.80 -0.20 4.38
C PHE A 249 11.12 -0.35 5.15
N MET A 250 12.18 -0.83 4.51
CA MET A 250 13.50 -1.00 5.14
C MET A 250 14.12 0.33 5.60
N GLU A 251 13.88 1.43 4.88
CA GLU A 251 14.32 2.77 5.28
C GLU A 251 13.75 3.19 6.63
N MET A 252 12.58 2.66 7.02
CA MET A 252 11.97 2.91 8.32
C MET A 252 12.84 2.46 9.50
N THR A 253 13.75 1.49 9.29
CA THR A 253 14.71 1.06 10.32
C THR A 253 15.63 2.18 10.79
N LYS A 254 15.81 3.24 9.99
CA LYS A 254 16.60 4.41 10.36
C LYS A 254 15.84 5.40 11.26
N LEU A 255 14.52 5.31 11.27
CA LEU A 255 13.65 6.22 12.03
C LEU A 255 13.41 5.73 13.47
N PHE A 256 13.60 4.43 13.71
CA PHE A 256 13.27 3.79 14.97
C PHE A 256 14.41 2.94 15.48
N ASP A 257 14.62 2.99 16.80
CA ASP A 257 15.49 2.03 17.45
C ASP A 257 14.89 0.62 17.36
N THR A 258 15.65 -0.31 16.79
CA THR A 258 15.21 -1.67 16.49
C THR A 258 15.00 -2.51 17.75
N GLY A 259 15.60 -2.12 18.89
CA GLY A 259 15.38 -2.74 20.20
C GLY A 259 14.07 -2.30 20.87
N THR A 260 13.61 -1.09 20.56
CA THR A 260 12.45 -0.45 21.21
C THR A 260 11.12 -0.82 20.55
N ILE A 261 11.08 -1.03 19.23
CA ILE A 261 9.83 -1.38 18.53
C ILE A 261 9.44 -2.83 18.83
N THR A 262 8.20 -3.00 19.25
CA THR A 262 7.65 -4.32 19.60
C THR A 262 6.46 -4.71 18.75
N ASN A 263 6.00 -3.83 17.86
CA ASN A 263 4.76 -4.02 17.15
C ASN A 263 4.80 -3.38 15.77
N LEU A 264 4.64 -4.18 14.72
CA LEU A 264 4.53 -3.73 13.33
C LEU A 264 3.15 -4.13 12.80
N ILE A 265 2.35 -3.14 12.42
CA ILE A 265 1.03 -3.34 11.82
C ILE A 265 1.11 -2.82 10.37
N CYS A 266 0.78 -3.67 9.41
CA CYS A 266 0.71 -3.29 8.00
C CYS A 266 -0.68 -3.57 7.44
N LEU A 267 -1.25 -2.57 6.77
CA LEU A 267 -2.55 -2.62 6.12
C LEU A 267 -2.40 -2.32 4.63
N GLY A 268 -3.02 -3.13 3.79
CA GLY A 268 -2.92 -3.00 2.33
C GLY A 268 -3.76 -4.02 1.59
N ASP A 269 -4.04 -3.78 0.32
CA ASP A 269 -4.84 -4.65 -0.55
C ASP A 269 -4.00 -5.69 -1.31
N SER A 270 -2.70 -5.47 -1.46
CA SER A 270 -1.77 -6.30 -2.21
C SER A 270 -0.90 -7.19 -1.31
N ASN A 271 -0.25 -8.20 -1.90
CA ASN A 271 0.74 -9.02 -1.19
C ASN A 271 2.09 -8.31 -1.08
N ILE A 272 2.32 -7.24 -1.86
CA ILE A 272 3.59 -6.51 -1.94
C ILE A 272 3.92 -5.89 -0.58
N GLU A 273 3.00 -5.14 0.02
CA GLU A 273 3.22 -4.54 1.35
C GLU A 273 3.23 -5.57 2.48
N MET A 274 2.53 -6.70 2.32
CA MET A 274 2.59 -7.78 3.30
C MET A 274 4.00 -8.39 3.32
N ASP A 275 4.58 -8.62 2.15
CA ASP A 275 5.95 -9.10 2.01
C ASP A 275 6.97 -8.06 2.51
N ALA A 276 6.82 -6.78 2.14
CA ALA A 276 7.66 -5.70 2.63
C ALA A 276 7.62 -5.58 4.17
N ALA A 277 6.44 -5.74 4.79
CA ALA A 277 6.31 -5.78 6.24
C ALA A 277 7.03 -6.98 6.86
N HIS A 278 6.97 -8.15 6.22
CA HIS A 278 7.69 -9.34 6.65
C HIS A 278 9.21 -9.18 6.54
N HIS A 279 9.72 -8.47 5.55
CA HIS A 279 11.14 -8.10 5.47
C HIS A 279 11.51 -7.11 6.58
N LEU A 280 10.68 -6.08 6.79
CA LEU A 280 10.93 -5.07 7.80
C LEU A 280 10.98 -5.65 9.22
N VAL A 281 10.05 -6.54 9.59
CA VAL A 281 10.02 -7.11 10.95
C VAL A 281 11.27 -7.92 11.28
N GLN A 282 11.97 -8.48 10.30
CA GLN A 282 13.23 -9.23 10.53
C GLN A 282 14.34 -8.34 11.11
N CYS A 283 14.27 -7.02 10.88
CA CYS A 283 15.21 -6.06 11.45
C CYS A 283 14.93 -5.76 12.93
N TYR A 284 13.72 -6.09 13.42
CA TYR A 284 13.30 -5.85 14.79
C TYR A 284 13.34 -7.16 15.55
N GLN A 285 14.34 -7.31 16.42
CA GLN A 285 14.44 -8.47 17.30
C GLN A 285 13.10 -8.66 18.00
N ASN A 286 12.67 -7.59 18.69
CA ASN A 286 11.48 -7.34 19.50
C ASN A 286 10.08 -7.72 19.00
N ALA A 287 9.84 -7.67 17.69
CA ALA A 287 8.53 -7.23 17.20
C ALA A 287 7.56 -8.36 16.84
N CYS A 288 6.29 -8.15 17.15
CA CYS A 288 5.18 -8.91 16.55
C CYS A 288 4.73 -8.24 15.26
N ILE A 289 4.53 -9.04 14.21
CA ILE A 289 3.98 -8.56 12.95
C ILE A 289 2.48 -8.85 12.83
N LYS A 290 1.72 -7.85 12.38
CA LYS A 290 0.28 -7.95 12.15
C LYS A 290 -0.04 -7.43 10.76
N THR A 291 -0.44 -8.32 9.88
CA THR A 291 -0.83 -7.98 8.52
C THR A 291 -2.34 -7.99 8.38
N ILE A 292 -2.91 -6.94 7.78
CA ILE A 292 -4.34 -6.83 7.46
C ILE A 292 -4.46 -6.64 5.95
N LYS A 293 -4.76 -7.73 5.25
CA LYS A 293 -4.95 -7.74 3.81
C LYS A 293 -6.39 -7.42 3.45
N PHE A 294 -6.60 -6.25 2.85
CA PHE A 294 -7.85 -5.82 2.25
C PHE A 294 -8.06 -6.58 0.93
N ARG A 295 -9.30 -6.55 0.46
CA ARG A 295 -9.65 -7.02 -0.87
C ARG A 295 -9.24 -5.97 -1.91
N ASP A 296 -8.69 -6.45 -3.01
CA ASP A 296 -8.31 -5.70 -4.19
C ASP A 296 -9.50 -5.06 -4.93
N GLY A 297 -9.26 -3.87 -5.49
CA GLY A 297 -10.21 -3.13 -6.33
C GLY A 297 -11.61 -2.93 -5.74
N PRO A 298 -11.77 -2.52 -4.46
CA PRO A 298 -13.10 -2.36 -3.88
C PRO A 298 -13.82 -1.16 -4.49
N ASN A 299 -15.16 -1.21 -4.57
CA ASN A 299 -15.96 0.00 -4.75
C ASN A 299 -16.08 0.77 -3.40
N PRO A 300 -16.59 2.01 -3.38
CA PRO A 300 -16.64 2.81 -2.15
C PRO A 300 -17.39 2.13 -1.00
N GLU A 301 -18.52 1.48 -1.26
CA GLU A 301 -19.32 0.83 -0.22
C GLU A 301 -18.64 -0.42 0.35
N GLU A 302 -17.99 -1.19 -0.51
CA GLU A 302 -17.18 -2.34 -0.09
C GLU A 302 -15.99 -1.91 0.73
N LEU A 303 -15.32 -0.83 0.34
CA LEU A 303 -14.20 -0.29 1.08
C LEU A 303 -14.63 0.25 2.44
N VAL A 304 -15.76 0.97 2.53
CA VAL A 304 -16.34 1.40 3.81
C VAL A 304 -16.54 0.22 4.76
N LYS A 305 -17.17 -0.87 4.29
CA LYS A 305 -17.41 -2.06 5.13
C LYS A 305 -16.11 -2.70 5.64
N GLN A 306 -15.08 -2.74 4.78
CA GLN A 306 -13.76 -3.23 5.17
C GLN A 306 -13.10 -2.34 6.23
N LEU A 307 -13.10 -1.02 6.01
CA LEU A 307 -12.53 -0.03 6.93
C LEU A 307 -13.25 -0.03 8.28
N GLU A 308 -14.59 -0.13 8.30
CA GLU A 308 -15.38 -0.18 9.53
C GLU A 308 -15.08 -1.45 10.34
N LEU A 309 -15.05 -2.61 9.68
CA LEU A 309 -14.71 -3.87 10.34
C LEU A 309 -13.31 -3.83 10.96
N VAL A 310 -12.33 -3.26 10.23
CA VAL A 310 -10.97 -3.10 10.75
C VAL A 310 -10.97 -2.12 11.91
N THR A 311 -11.62 -0.96 11.78
CA THR A 311 -11.71 0.08 12.82
C THR A 311 -12.26 -0.50 14.13
N ASP A 312 -13.36 -1.25 14.07
CA ASP A 312 -14.00 -1.88 15.23
C ASP A 312 -13.11 -2.86 15.99
N LYS A 313 -12.13 -3.48 15.29
CA LYS A 313 -11.20 -4.45 15.87
C LYS A 313 -9.80 -3.89 16.06
N PHE A 314 -9.55 -2.65 15.64
CA PHE A 314 -8.20 -2.15 15.44
C PHE A 314 -7.41 -2.05 16.75
N GLU A 315 -8.03 -1.56 17.83
CA GLU A 315 -7.38 -1.53 19.16
C GLU A 315 -6.99 -2.95 19.63
N LYS A 316 -7.90 -3.92 19.47
CA LYS A 316 -7.62 -5.32 19.84
C LYS A 316 -6.49 -5.92 18.99
N ILE A 317 -6.44 -5.58 17.70
CA ILE A 317 -5.36 -6.00 16.82
C ILE A 317 -4.05 -5.40 17.32
N CYS A 318 -3.99 -4.07 17.50
CA CYS A 318 -2.77 -3.37 17.92
C CYS A 318 -2.25 -3.87 19.28
N THR A 319 -3.14 -4.10 20.25
CA THR A 319 -2.76 -4.56 21.61
C THR A 319 -2.40 -6.04 21.70
N SER A 320 -2.63 -6.84 20.65
CA SER A 320 -2.32 -8.26 20.67
C SER A 320 -0.81 -8.53 20.75
N GLY A 321 -0.37 -9.32 21.73
CA GLY A 321 1.03 -9.76 21.87
C GLY A 321 1.44 -10.92 20.95
N LYS A 322 0.70 -11.17 19.85
CA LYS A 322 0.94 -12.25 18.89
C LYS A 322 1.12 -11.69 17.48
N ASN A 323 1.75 -12.51 16.64
CA ASN A 323 1.68 -12.33 15.19
C ASN A 323 0.25 -12.59 14.71
N LEU A 324 -0.25 -11.75 13.82
CA LEU A 324 -1.58 -11.88 13.23
C LEU A 324 -1.49 -11.76 11.72
N THR A 325 -2.23 -12.61 11.02
CA THR A 325 -2.44 -12.51 9.58
C THR A 325 -3.93 -12.50 9.34
N ILE A 326 -4.46 -11.33 8.99
CA ILE A 326 -5.88 -11.07 8.80
C ILE A 326 -6.11 -10.84 7.30
N ARG A 327 -7.11 -11.50 6.73
CA ARG A 327 -7.53 -11.31 5.35
C ARG A 327 -9.02 -11.00 5.32
N LEU A 328 -9.41 -9.97 4.59
CA LEU A 328 -10.81 -9.56 4.43
C LEU A 328 -11.37 -10.21 3.17
N GLU A 329 -12.35 -11.09 3.34
CA GLU A 329 -13.01 -11.80 2.25
C GLU A 329 -14.52 -11.54 2.28
N ARG A 330 -15.18 -11.57 1.11
CA ARG A 330 -16.64 -11.52 1.08
C ARG A 330 -17.17 -12.80 1.72
N LYS A 331 -18.16 -12.66 2.61
CA LYS A 331 -18.95 -13.82 3.03
C LYS A 331 -19.59 -14.44 1.77
N PRO A 332 -19.46 -15.76 1.56
CA PRO A 332 -20.21 -16.41 0.51
C PRO A 332 -21.70 -16.19 0.78
N SER A 333 -22.46 -15.83 -0.26
CA SER A 333 -23.91 -15.79 -0.17
C SER A 333 -24.40 -17.18 0.27
N PRO A 334 -25.32 -17.28 1.25
CA PRO A 334 -25.93 -18.56 1.57
C PRO A 334 -26.57 -19.11 0.29
N ARG A 335 -26.22 -20.36 -0.04
CA ARG A 335 -26.74 -21.08 -1.20
C ARG A 335 -28.22 -21.38 -1.06
#